data_AF-A0A940BCA7-F1
#
_entry.id   AF-A0A940BCA7-F1
#
_cell.length_a   1.000
_cell.length_b   1.000
_cell.length_c   1.000
_cell.angle_alpha   90.00
_cell.angle_beta   90.00
_cell.angle_gamma   90.00
#
_symmetry.space_group_name_H-M   'P 1'
#
loop_
_entity.id
_entity.type
_entity.pdbx_description
1 polymer ?
#
loop_
_entity_poly.entity_id
_entity_poly.type
_entity_poly.pdbx_seq_one_letter_code
_entity_poly.pdbx_strand_id
1 'polypeptide(L)'
;MKKFRLYMIVVVLALAGSMATGASAQVLRDADFVSIGRINGNGVVRDVTMHSIGSFDADGTVRNVKGETVGVIKQLEIFDTEDNRIGYINNDGTVRDGESNILGYISITDGKVTNADKETIGFARGVRVDWIACYYFFHLFEKYRTDNETHNYYTGYCAAGSQ
;
A
#
# COMPACT_ATOMS: atom_id res chain seq x y z
N MET A 1 -35.41 18.19 39.59
CA MET A 1 -34.87 18.74 38.32
C MET A 1 -33.34 18.88 38.26
N LYS A 2 -32.63 19.19 39.36
CA LYS A 2 -31.15 19.34 39.35
C LYS A 2 -30.37 18.05 39.08
N LYS A 3 -30.89 16.90 39.54
CA LYS A 3 -30.29 15.55 39.35
C LYS A 3 -30.28 15.08 37.89
N PHE A 4 -31.26 15.54 37.11
CA PHE A 4 -31.42 15.22 35.68
C PHE A 4 -30.43 16.01 34.80
N ARG A 5 -30.15 17.28 35.17
CA ARG A 5 -29.12 18.10 34.52
C ARG A 5 -27.71 17.58 34.76
N LEU A 6 -27.47 16.98 35.93
CA LEU A 6 -26.19 16.35 36.26
C LEU A 6 -25.97 15.04 35.47
N TYR A 7 -27.01 14.21 35.33
CA TYR A 7 -26.93 12.97 34.53
C TYR A 7 -26.67 13.24 33.05
N MET A 8 -27.28 14.30 32.49
CA MET A 8 -27.06 14.67 31.09
C MET A 8 -25.62 15.15 30.84
N ILE A 9 -24.99 15.85 31.78
CA ILE A 9 -23.59 16.29 31.67
C ILE A 9 -22.62 15.09 31.78
N VAL A 10 -22.92 14.10 32.64
CA VAL A 10 -22.10 12.88 32.78
C VAL A 10 -22.22 11.99 31.53
N VAL A 11 -23.40 11.92 30.89
CA VAL A 11 -23.59 11.16 29.63
C VAL A 11 -22.92 11.84 28.43
N VAL A 12 -22.87 13.17 28.38
CA VAL A 12 -22.16 13.92 27.32
C VAL A 12 -20.63 13.83 27.47
N LEU A 13 -20.11 13.74 28.70
CA LEU A 13 -18.67 13.50 28.95
C LEU A 13 -18.25 12.04 28.70
N ALA A 14 -19.16 11.07 28.84
CA ALA A 14 -18.91 9.68 28.46
C ALA A 14 -18.87 9.48 26.93
N LEU A 15 -19.44 10.39 26.15
CA LEU A 15 -19.43 10.36 24.68
C LEU A 15 -18.25 11.11 24.03
N ALA A 16 -17.42 11.81 24.82
CA ALA A 16 -16.24 12.51 24.33
C ALA A 16 -14.97 11.64 24.31
N GLY A 17 -15.08 10.38 24.75
CA GLY A 17 -14.00 9.41 24.81
C GLY A 17 -13.83 8.55 23.56
N SER A 18 -14.36 8.96 22.39
CA SER A 18 -13.98 8.34 21.12
C SER A 18 -12.56 8.77 20.79
N MET A 19 -11.61 8.08 21.40
CA MET A 19 -10.20 8.15 21.07
C MET A 19 -10.10 8.03 19.55
N ALA A 20 -9.64 9.09 18.89
CA ALA A 20 -9.08 8.97 17.56
C ALA A 20 -7.91 8.01 17.73
N THR A 21 -8.14 6.72 17.47
CA THR A 21 -7.09 5.73 17.34
C THR A 21 -6.24 6.25 16.20
N GLY A 22 -5.12 6.89 16.53
CA GLY A 22 -4.18 7.38 15.56
C GLY A 22 -3.75 6.19 14.73
N ALA A 23 -4.29 6.08 13.51
CA ALA A 23 -3.82 5.13 12.53
C ALA A 23 -2.37 5.52 12.26
N SER A 24 -1.43 4.84 12.92
CA SER A 24 -0.01 5.08 12.77
C SER A 24 0.32 4.90 11.29
N ALA A 25 0.74 5.98 10.62
CA ALA A 25 1.15 5.90 9.23
C ALA A 25 2.30 4.90 9.10
N GLN A 26 2.08 3.88 8.28
CA GLN A 26 2.97 2.75 8.08
C GLN A 26 4.05 3.15 7.07
N VAL A 27 5.32 2.90 7.39
CA VAL A 27 6.45 3.40 6.60
C VAL A 27 6.89 2.33 5.61
N LEU A 28 7.07 2.73 4.36
CA LEU A 28 7.69 1.95 3.29
C LEU A 28 9.18 2.26 3.28
N ARG A 29 10.01 1.22 3.19
CA ARG A 29 11.47 1.34 3.19
C ARG A 29 12.12 0.52 2.09
N ASP A 30 13.26 0.98 1.60
CA ASP A 30 14.11 0.17 0.73
C ASP A 30 14.91 -0.89 1.53
N ALA A 31 15.78 -1.62 0.83
CA ALA A 31 16.63 -2.66 1.39
C ALA A 31 17.61 -2.13 2.47
N ASP A 32 18.02 -0.87 2.38
CA ASP A 32 18.92 -0.19 3.30
C ASP A 32 18.18 0.48 4.47
N PHE A 33 16.88 0.21 4.61
CA PHE A 33 15.97 0.78 5.61
C PHE A 33 15.74 2.29 5.47
N VAL A 34 16.10 2.90 4.34
CA VAL A 34 15.76 4.30 4.05
C VAL A 34 14.27 4.41 3.78
N SER A 35 13.62 5.44 4.32
CA SER A 35 12.20 5.69 4.08
C SER A 35 11.98 6.13 2.64
N ILE A 36 11.12 5.42 1.90
CA ILE A 36 10.77 5.73 0.50
C ILE A 36 9.30 6.19 0.36
N GLY A 37 8.50 6.05 1.42
CA GLY A 37 7.13 6.53 1.43
C GLY A 37 6.38 6.10 2.67
N ARG A 38 5.09 6.42 2.71
CA ARG A 38 4.19 6.03 3.80
C ARG A 38 2.81 5.70 3.26
N ILE A 39 2.16 4.73 3.89
CA ILE A 39 0.75 4.45 3.66
C ILE A 39 -0.01 4.69 4.96
N ASN A 40 -0.99 5.57 4.90
CA ASN A 40 -1.85 5.86 6.04
C ASN A 40 -2.88 4.74 6.19
N GLY A 41 -3.41 4.53 7.40
CA GLY A 41 -4.43 3.49 7.63
C GLY A 41 -5.74 3.71 6.86
N ASN A 42 -5.96 4.91 6.32
CA ASN A 42 -7.06 5.22 5.41
C ASN A 42 -6.73 4.98 3.92
N GLY A 43 -5.58 4.36 3.62
CA GLY A 43 -5.16 4.00 2.27
C GLY A 43 -4.45 5.10 1.48
N VAL A 44 -4.32 6.33 2.00
CA VAL A 44 -3.56 7.39 1.32
C VAL A 44 -2.08 7.06 1.29
N VAL A 45 -1.50 7.06 0.09
CA VAL A 45 -0.08 6.80 -0.17
C VAL A 45 0.65 8.13 -0.34
N ARG A 46 1.75 8.30 0.38
CA ARG A 46 2.58 9.50 0.35
C ARG A 46 4.04 9.17 0.06
N ASP A 47 4.71 10.08 -0.63
CA ASP A 47 6.15 10.02 -0.82
C ASP A 47 6.93 10.47 0.43
N VAL A 48 8.26 10.48 0.34
CA VAL A 48 9.18 10.89 1.41
C VAL A 48 9.01 12.36 1.83
N THR A 49 8.49 13.21 0.94
CA THR A 49 8.21 14.63 1.17
C THR A 49 6.81 14.87 1.72
N MET A 50 6.06 13.80 2.02
CA MET A 50 4.68 13.82 2.52
C MET A 50 3.64 14.28 1.49
N HIS A 51 3.98 14.38 0.20
CA HIS A 51 3.01 14.63 -0.85
C HIS A 51 2.22 13.36 -1.16
N SER A 52 0.91 13.51 -1.38
CA SER A 52 0.04 12.40 -1.77
C SER A 52 0.35 11.99 -3.20
N ILE A 53 0.59 10.70 -3.42
CA ILE A 53 0.85 10.13 -4.76
C ILE A 53 -0.29 9.23 -5.25
N GLY A 54 -1.21 8.87 -4.36
CA GLY A 54 -2.41 8.10 -4.69
C GLY A 54 -3.13 7.60 -3.44
N SER A 55 -4.12 6.74 -3.64
CA SER A 55 -4.85 6.09 -2.57
C SER A 55 -5.26 4.66 -2.92
N PHE A 56 -5.41 3.86 -1.87
CA PHE A 56 -6.18 2.63 -1.89
C PHE A 56 -7.53 2.90 -1.23
N ASP A 57 -8.60 2.74 -1.99
CA ASP A 57 -9.96 2.92 -1.48
C ASP A 57 -10.44 1.65 -0.76
N ALA A 58 -11.44 1.81 0.10
CA ALA A 58 -11.97 0.70 0.90
C ALA A 58 -12.63 -0.41 0.06
N ASP A 59 -13.06 -0.09 -1.17
CA ASP A 59 -13.63 -1.04 -2.13
C ASP A 59 -12.57 -1.77 -2.97
N GLY A 60 -11.28 -1.48 -2.75
CA GLY A 60 -10.17 -2.06 -3.50
C GLY A 60 -9.74 -1.24 -4.71
N THR A 61 -10.41 -0.13 -5.05
CA THR A 61 -9.99 0.76 -6.12
C THR A 61 -8.65 1.42 -5.78
N VAL A 62 -7.70 1.40 -6.71
CA VAL A 62 -6.42 2.12 -6.59
C VAL A 62 -6.50 3.38 -7.43
N ARG A 63 -6.20 4.54 -6.84
CA ARG A 63 -6.25 5.84 -7.52
C ARG A 63 -4.90 6.53 -7.52
N ASN A 64 -4.62 7.30 -8.57
CA ASN A 64 -3.48 8.22 -8.60
C ASN A 64 -3.79 9.54 -7.87
N VAL A 65 -2.80 10.44 -7.84
CA VAL A 65 -2.91 11.79 -7.24
C VAL A 65 -4.02 12.65 -7.83
N LYS A 66 -4.45 12.40 -9.08
CA LYS A 66 -5.55 13.12 -9.75
C LYS A 66 -6.92 12.52 -9.43
N GLY A 67 -6.98 11.39 -8.72
CA GLY A 67 -8.22 10.66 -8.40
C GLY A 67 -8.67 9.70 -9.50
N GLU A 68 -7.88 9.53 -10.56
CA GLU A 68 -8.16 8.58 -11.65
C GLU A 68 -7.86 7.16 -11.17
N THR A 69 -8.68 6.19 -11.58
CA THR A 69 -8.45 4.76 -11.30
C THR A 69 -7.25 4.27 -12.09
N VAL A 70 -6.34 3.57 -11.42
CA VAL A 70 -5.11 2.99 -12.02
C VAL A 70 -5.03 1.48 -11.87
N GLY A 71 -5.94 0.90 -11.09
CA GLY A 71 -6.07 -0.54 -10.90
C GLY A 71 -7.13 -0.85 -9.86
N VAL A 72 -7.41 -2.14 -9.69
CA VAL A 72 -8.38 -2.64 -8.70
C VAL A 72 -7.83 -3.88 -8.01
N ILE A 73 -7.99 -3.95 -6.70
CA ILE A 73 -7.62 -5.11 -5.89
C ILE A 73 -8.91 -5.86 -5.51
N LYS A 74 -9.00 -7.14 -5.87
CA LYS A 74 -10.13 -8.01 -5.51
C LYS A 74 -9.57 -9.30 -4.90
N GLN A 75 -9.80 -9.55 -3.62
CA GLN A 75 -9.40 -10.81 -2.95
C GLN A 75 -7.93 -11.23 -3.18
N LEU A 76 -6.97 -10.30 -3.03
CA LEU A 76 -5.53 -10.51 -3.31
C LEU A 76 -5.16 -10.70 -4.79
N GLU A 77 -6.10 -10.57 -5.72
CA GLU A 77 -5.83 -10.39 -7.14
C GLU A 77 -5.78 -8.89 -7.48
N ILE A 78 -4.89 -8.52 -8.42
CA ILE A 78 -4.66 -7.14 -8.84
C ILE A 78 -4.95 -7.04 -10.33
N PHE A 79 -5.80 -6.08 -10.68
CA PHE A 79 -6.29 -5.85 -12.03
C PHE A 79 -5.87 -4.45 -12.51
N ASP A 80 -5.65 -4.31 -13.82
CA ASP A 80 -5.50 -3.02 -14.47
C ASP A 80 -6.87 -2.32 -14.68
N THR A 81 -6.86 -1.19 -15.39
CA THR A 81 -8.07 -0.42 -15.70
C THR A 81 -8.98 -1.06 -16.75
N GLU A 82 -8.51 -2.09 -17.44
CA GLU A 82 -9.23 -2.83 -18.46
C GLU A 82 -9.77 -4.17 -17.92
N ASP A 83 -9.74 -4.37 -16.59
CA ASP A 83 -10.11 -5.60 -15.89
C ASP A 83 -9.22 -6.82 -16.25
N ASN A 84 -8.02 -6.61 -16.81
CA ASN A 84 -7.05 -7.70 -16.95
C ASN A 84 -6.32 -7.94 -15.63
N ARG A 85 -6.22 -9.20 -15.21
CA ARG A 85 -5.42 -9.56 -14.02
C ARG A 85 -3.93 -9.44 -14.34
N ILE A 86 -3.26 -8.51 -13.68
CA ILE A 86 -1.81 -8.27 -13.84
C ILE A 86 -0.98 -8.98 -12.77
N GLY A 87 -1.61 -9.48 -11.71
CA GLY A 87 -0.96 -10.33 -10.73
C GLY A 87 -1.85 -10.73 -9.55
N TYR A 88 -1.28 -11.51 -8.64
CA TYR A 88 -1.97 -11.99 -7.45
C TYR A 88 -0.99 -12.35 -6.33
N ILE A 89 -1.51 -12.40 -5.10
CA ILE A 89 -0.76 -12.78 -3.92
C ILE A 89 -1.35 -14.07 -3.34
N ASN A 90 -0.50 -15.07 -3.12
CA ASN A 90 -0.86 -16.28 -2.41
C ASN A 90 -0.99 -16.02 -0.90
N ASN A 91 -1.74 -16.87 -0.20
CA ASN A 91 -1.91 -16.77 1.25
C ASN A 91 -0.61 -16.88 2.07
N ASP A 92 0.47 -17.41 1.47
CA ASP A 92 1.80 -17.49 2.08
C ASP A 92 2.68 -16.25 1.84
N GLY A 93 2.15 -15.25 1.12
CA GLY A 93 2.86 -14.02 0.77
C GLY A 93 3.67 -14.11 -0.53
N THR A 94 3.60 -15.21 -1.27
CA THR A 94 4.20 -15.28 -2.62
C THR A 94 3.44 -14.37 -3.58
N VAL A 95 4.16 -13.50 -4.29
CA VAL A 95 3.60 -12.57 -5.27
C VAL A 95 3.90 -13.09 -6.68
N ARG A 96 2.87 -13.12 -7.53
CA ARG A 96 2.96 -13.61 -8.91
C ARG A 96 2.37 -12.62 -9.90
N ASP A 97 2.88 -12.64 -11.13
CA ASP A 97 2.31 -11.89 -12.24
C ASP A 97 1.04 -12.56 -12.82
N GLY A 98 0.44 -11.95 -13.84
CA GLY A 98 -0.75 -12.48 -14.52
C GLY A 98 -0.53 -13.85 -15.19
N GLU A 99 0.71 -14.17 -15.56
CA GLU A 99 1.13 -15.43 -16.17
C GLU A 99 1.54 -16.49 -15.14
N SER A 100 1.45 -16.17 -13.85
CA SER A 100 1.85 -17.01 -12.71
C SER A 100 3.36 -17.19 -12.50
N ASN A 101 4.21 -16.37 -13.12
CA ASN A 101 5.63 -16.32 -12.75
C ASN A 101 5.78 -15.67 -11.36
N ILE A 102 6.79 -16.09 -10.60
CA ILE A 102 7.05 -15.52 -9.27
C ILE A 102 7.78 -14.19 -9.44
N LEU A 103 7.21 -13.12 -8.88
CA LEU A 103 7.86 -11.81 -8.80
C LEU A 103 8.66 -11.67 -7.51
N GLY A 104 8.17 -12.27 -6.43
CA GLY A 104 8.83 -12.21 -5.14
C GLY A 104 7.98 -12.69 -3.99
N TYR A 105 8.33 -12.24 -2.79
CA TYR A 105 7.74 -12.71 -1.55
C TYR A 105 7.59 -11.56 -0.56
N ILE A 106 6.47 -11.56 0.16
CA ILE A 106 6.20 -10.62 1.24
C ILE A 106 5.99 -11.43 2.52
N SER A 107 6.82 -11.17 3.52
CA SER A 107 6.64 -11.75 4.84
C SER A 107 5.45 -11.10 5.54
N ILE A 108 4.41 -11.90 5.79
CA ILE A 108 3.15 -11.46 6.40
C ILE A 108 3.35 -10.98 7.84
N THR A 109 4.37 -11.50 8.54
CA THR A 109 4.61 -11.20 9.94
C THR A 109 5.43 -9.92 10.16
N ASP A 110 6.49 -9.71 9.37
CA ASP A 110 7.45 -8.62 9.59
C ASP A 110 7.54 -7.61 8.44
N GLY A 111 6.73 -7.79 7.38
CA GLY A 111 6.65 -6.89 6.23
C GLY A 111 7.92 -6.86 5.37
N LYS A 112 8.86 -7.80 5.53
CA LYS A 112 10.02 -7.93 4.65
C LYS A 112 9.58 -8.29 3.23
N VAL A 113 10.16 -7.62 2.24
CA VAL A 113 9.89 -7.84 0.82
C VAL A 113 11.17 -8.32 0.14
N THR A 114 11.07 -9.40 -0.62
CA THR A 114 12.18 -9.96 -1.41
C THR A 114 11.77 -10.18 -2.85
N ASN A 115 12.73 -10.09 -3.79
CA ASN A 115 12.52 -10.51 -5.18
C ASN A 115 12.42 -12.04 -5.31
N ALA A 116 12.28 -12.53 -6.55
CA ALA A 116 12.21 -13.96 -6.86
C ALA A 116 13.45 -14.75 -6.40
N ASP A 117 14.62 -14.12 -6.45
CA ASP A 117 15.92 -14.66 -6.02
C ASP A 117 16.15 -14.60 -4.50
N LYS A 118 15.14 -14.16 -3.72
CA LYS A 118 15.18 -14.01 -2.26
C LYS A 118 16.09 -12.91 -1.74
N GLU A 119 16.56 -12.02 -2.61
CA GLU A 119 17.26 -10.80 -2.22
C GLU A 119 16.27 -9.81 -1.63
N THR A 120 16.70 -9.07 -0.59
CA THR A 120 15.82 -8.11 0.08
C THR A 120 15.71 -6.84 -0.73
N ILE A 121 14.48 -6.42 -1.05
CA ILE A 121 14.22 -5.18 -1.79
C ILE A 121 13.54 -4.11 -0.94
N GLY A 122 12.95 -4.48 0.20
CA GLY A 122 12.36 -3.48 1.08
C GLY A 122 11.65 -4.03 2.30
N PHE A 123 11.04 -3.11 3.05
CA PHE A 123 10.29 -3.40 4.27
C PHE A 123 9.07 -2.50 4.40
N ALA A 124 7.94 -3.09 4.76
CA ALA A 124 6.67 -2.41 4.95
C ALA A 124 5.89 -3.01 6.13
N ARG A 125 6.32 -2.70 7.35
CA ARG A 125 5.74 -3.27 8.59
C ARG A 125 4.34 -2.75 8.87
N GLY A 126 3.43 -3.69 9.12
CA GLY A 126 2.04 -3.42 9.45
C GLY A 126 1.17 -3.06 8.25
N VAL A 127 1.74 -2.91 7.05
CA VAL A 127 1.00 -2.61 5.82
C VAL A 127 0.27 -3.85 5.33
N ARG A 128 -0.92 -3.67 4.74
CA ARG A 128 -1.65 -4.75 4.09
C ARG A 128 -0.81 -5.35 2.94
N VAL A 129 -0.77 -6.67 2.85
CA VAL A 129 0.12 -7.38 1.89
C VAL A 129 -0.16 -7.02 0.43
N ASP A 130 -1.42 -6.80 0.07
CA ASP A 130 -1.82 -6.37 -1.27
C ASP A 130 -1.35 -4.94 -1.59
N TRP A 131 -1.42 -4.03 -0.62
CA TRP A 131 -0.86 -2.67 -0.76
C TRP A 131 0.66 -2.69 -0.93
N ILE A 132 1.35 -3.55 -0.18
CA ILE A 132 2.80 -3.78 -0.35
C ILE A 132 3.05 -4.27 -1.77
N ALA A 133 2.28 -5.25 -2.25
CA ALA A 133 2.47 -5.81 -3.57
C ALA A 133 2.26 -4.78 -4.68
N CYS A 134 1.17 -4.01 -4.60
CA CYS A 134 0.88 -2.90 -5.53
C CYS A 134 1.99 -1.86 -5.60
N TYR A 135 2.67 -1.60 -4.47
CA TYR A 135 3.74 -0.63 -4.40
C TYR A 135 5.08 -1.18 -4.92
N TYR A 136 5.53 -2.33 -4.43
CA TYR A 136 6.88 -2.85 -4.72
C TYR A 136 6.99 -3.66 -6.02
N PHE A 137 5.92 -4.31 -6.49
CA PHE A 137 5.98 -5.21 -7.65
C PHE A 137 5.17 -4.71 -8.85
N PHE A 138 4.01 -4.07 -8.61
CA PHE A 138 3.12 -3.63 -9.70
C PHE A 138 3.20 -2.14 -10.01
N HIS A 139 3.95 -1.37 -9.21
CA HIS A 139 4.29 0.05 -9.44
C HIS A 139 3.08 0.94 -9.82
N LEU A 140 1.91 0.70 -9.21
CA LEU A 140 0.65 1.36 -9.60
C LEU A 140 0.66 2.89 -9.41
N PHE A 141 1.57 3.43 -8.58
CA PHE A 141 1.69 4.86 -8.33
C PHE A 141 2.84 5.54 -9.09
N GLU A 142 3.78 4.78 -9.64
CA GLU A 142 4.95 5.34 -10.32
C GLU A 142 4.61 5.85 -11.71
N LYS A 143 3.72 5.16 -12.44
CA LYS A 143 3.26 5.52 -13.79
C LYS A 143 2.61 6.91 -13.88
N TYR A 144 2.24 7.52 -12.75
CA TYR A 144 1.47 8.77 -12.69
C TYR A 144 2.21 9.91 -12.00
N ARG A 145 3.51 9.75 -11.72
CA ARG A 145 4.38 10.84 -11.29
C ARG A 145 4.63 11.77 -12.49
N THR A 146 4.16 13.02 -12.41
CA THR A 146 4.27 14.02 -13.49
C THR A 146 5.59 14.80 -13.47
N ASP A 147 6.64 14.27 -12.85
CA ASP A 147 8.00 14.83 -12.96
C ASP A 147 8.86 13.90 -13.81
N ASN A 148 9.51 14.52 -14.79
CA ASN A 148 10.21 13.88 -15.89
C ASN A 148 11.60 13.39 -15.46
N GLU A 149 11.72 12.92 -14.21
CA GLU A 149 12.95 12.40 -13.65
C GLU A 149 12.71 10.94 -13.35
N THR A 150 13.22 10.10 -14.27
CA THR A 150 13.36 8.66 -14.16
C THR A 150 14.04 8.31 -12.84
N HIS A 151 13.25 8.25 -11.77
CA HIS A 151 13.69 7.80 -10.48
C HIS A 151 13.61 6.29 -10.51
N ASN A 152 14.67 5.72 -11.06
CA ASN A 152 15.10 4.32 -10.97
C ASN A 152 15.26 3.89 -9.51
N TYR A 153 14.19 3.90 -8.70
CA TYR A 153 14.24 3.29 -7.37
C TYR A 153 14.08 1.77 -7.43
N TYR A 154 13.54 1.21 -8.52
CA TYR A 154 13.46 -0.24 -8.74
C TYR A 154 13.54 -0.66 -10.22
N THR A 155 14.26 0.08 -11.08
CA THR A 155 14.60 -0.44 -12.43
C THR A 155 15.85 -1.32 -12.38
N GLY A 156 15.82 -2.36 -11.57
CA GLY A 156 16.62 -3.54 -11.80
C GLY A 156 15.60 -4.68 -11.91
N TYR A 157 15.51 -5.32 -13.07
CA TYR A 157 14.60 -6.44 -13.38
C TYR A 157 13.30 -6.12 -14.14
N CYS A 158 13.42 -5.38 -15.24
CA CYS A 158 12.62 -5.62 -16.45
C CYS A 158 13.55 -5.66 -17.67
N ALA A 159 14.34 -6.74 -17.81
CA ALA A 159 14.93 -7.17 -19.09
C ALA A 159 15.59 -8.56 -18.97
N ALA A 160 14.82 -9.59 -18.60
CA ALA A 160 15.12 -10.94 -19.08
C ALA A 160 14.17 -11.24 -20.25
N GLY A 161 14.25 -10.38 -21.28
CA GLY A 161 13.74 -10.70 -22.59
C GLY A 161 14.65 -11.77 -23.18
N SER A 162 14.08 -12.94 -23.38
CA SER A 162 14.50 -13.98 -24.32
C SER A 162 15.34 -13.46 -25.49
N GLN A 163 16.59 -13.92 -25.59
CA GLN A 163 17.21 -14.46 -26.80
C GLN A 163 18.11 -15.64 -26.42
#